data_AF-A0A2E3AIK4-F1
#
_entry.id   AF-A0A2E3AIK4-F1
#
_cell.length_a   1.000
_cell.length_b   1.000
_cell.length_c   1.000
_cell.angle_alpha   90.00
_cell.angle_beta   90.00
_cell.angle_gamma   90.00
#
_symmetry.space_group_name_H-M   'P 1'
#
loop_
_entity.id
_entity.type
_entity.pdbx_description
1 polymer ?
#
loop_
_entity_poly.entity_id
_entity_poly.type
_entity_poly.pdbx_seq_one_letter_code
_entity_poly.pdbx_strand_id
1 'polypeptide(L)'
;MKRTVTIPATFISIALGVIIALAGSQGSELYNGVALFAICASVSYLLHWIIFIPSYIYQTEHYFDLTGSISYLSAIGLGFYLNPSMDPRDLLIGVLIVIWAVRLGTFLFSRVKQDGKDERFTIMKTQFHWYIMTWTLGGLWVFLTMAAGLAAITSNVNIPLG
;
A
#
# COMPACT_ATOMS: atom_id res chain seq x y z
N MET A 1 21.80 -8.17 -5.74
CA MET A 1 21.00 -8.40 -6.97
C MET A 1 21.52 -7.52 -8.10
N LYS A 2 21.53 -7.99 -9.36
CA LYS A 2 22.10 -7.20 -10.48
C LYS A 2 21.19 -6.01 -10.83
N ARG A 3 21.78 -4.85 -11.15
CA ARG A 3 21.05 -3.63 -11.56
C ARG A 3 20.15 -3.86 -12.78
N THR A 4 20.56 -4.76 -13.67
CA THR A 4 19.80 -5.19 -14.85
C THR A 4 18.45 -5.84 -14.52
N VAL A 5 18.24 -6.28 -13.28
CA VAL A 5 16.97 -6.85 -12.81
C VAL A 5 16.20 -5.83 -11.96
N THR A 6 16.89 -5.15 -11.04
CA THR A 6 16.23 -4.28 -10.05
C THR A 6 15.60 -3.04 -10.68
N ILE A 7 16.25 -2.45 -11.69
CA ILE A 7 15.75 -1.24 -12.36
C ILE A 7 14.48 -1.57 -13.17
N PRO A 8 14.47 -2.57 -14.08
CA PRO A 8 13.25 -2.94 -14.79
C PRO A 8 12.12 -3.35 -13.86
N ALA A 9 12.40 -4.13 -12.80
CA ALA A 9 11.38 -4.56 -11.85
C ALA A 9 10.70 -3.37 -11.14
N THR A 10 11.44 -2.33 -10.80
CA THR A 10 10.88 -1.11 -10.19
C THR A 10 9.93 -0.41 -11.17
N PHE A 11 10.34 -0.24 -12.44
CA PHE A 11 9.48 0.37 -13.46
C PHE A 11 8.24 -0.47 -13.76
N ILE A 12 8.37 -1.79 -13.87
CA ILE A 12 7.25 -2.71 -14.06
C ILE A 12 6.29 -2.60 -12.87
N SER A 13 6.81 -2.54 -11.64
CA SER A 13 6.00 -2.40 -10.43
C SER A 13 5.18 -1.11 -10.41
N ILE A 14 5.74 0.00 -10.89
CA ILE A 14 5.02 1.28 -11.00
C ILE A 14 4.02 1.22 -12.14
N ALA A 15 4.41 0.71 -13.32
CA ALA A 15 3.54 0.61 -14.48
C ALA A 15 2.30 -0.24 -14.18
N LEU A 16 2.48 -1.40 -13.51
CA LEU A 16 1.37 -2.24 -13.07
C LEU A 16 0.45 -1.51 -12.09
N GLY A 17 1.04 -0.79 -11.13
CA GLY A 17 0.29 0.05 -10.20
C GLY A 17 -0.55 1.11 -10.90
N VAL A 18 0.03 1.81 -11.87
CA VAL A 18 -0.66 2.82 -12.67
C VAL A 18 -1.79 2.20 -13.50
N ILE A 19 -1.56 1.07 -14.18
CA ILE A 19 -2.59 0.39 -14.97
C ILE A 19 -3.80 0.03 -14.10
N ILE A 20 -3.56 -0.53 -12.92
CA ILE A 20 -4.64 -0.93 -12.02
C ILE A 20 -5.29 0.29 -11.35
N ALA A 21 -4.53 1.33 -11.05
CA ALA A 21 -5.07 2.61 -10.59
C ALA A 21 -6.03 3.22 -11.61
N LEU A 22 -5.64 3.22 -12.90
CA LEU A 22 -6.49 3.70 -13.99
C LEU A 22 -7.73 2.82 -14.18
N ALA A 23 -7.57 1.49 -14.11
CA ALA A 23 -8.68 0.55 -14.22
C ALA A 23 -9.68 0.70 -13.08
N GLY A 24 -9.21 0.74 -11.82
CA GLY A 24 -10.07 0.89 -10.63
C GLY A 24 -10.62 2.30 -10.43
N SER A 25 -10.08 3.31 -11.11
CA SER A 25 -10.65 4.66 -11.14
C SER A 25 -11.92 4.75 -11.99
N GLN A 26 -12.19 3.76 -12.84
CA GLN A 26 -13.42 3.71 -13.63
C GLN A 26 -14.60 3.40 -12.69
N GLY A 27 -15.55 4.33 -12.58
CA GLY A 27 -16.68 4.19 -11.64
C GLY A 27 -16.30 4.46 -10.18
N SER A 28 -15.18 5.15 -9.95
CA SER A 28 -14.85 5.71 -8.63
C SER A 28 -15.54 7.06 -8.43
N GLU A 29 -15.94 7.34 -7.20
CA GLU A 29 -16.29 8.69 -6.74
C GLU A 29 -15.14 9.67 -7.00
N LEU A 30 -15.48 10.91 -7.32
CA LEU A 30 -14.53 11.96 -7.64
C LEU A 30 -14.38 12.92 -6.46
N TYR A 31 -13.14 13.13 -6.02
CA TYR A 31 -12.80 14.17 -5.06
C TYR A 31 -12.01 15.27 -5.78
N ASN A 32 -12.56 16.49 -5.84
CA ASN A 32 -11.98 17.62 -6.57
C ASN A 32 -11.56 17.30 -8.03
N GLY A 33 -12.36 16.47 -8.72
CA GLY A 33 -12.11 16.06 -10.11
C GLY A 33 -11.10 14.91 -10.29
N VAL A 34 -10.57 14.34 -9.19
CA VAL A 34 -9.67 13.17 -9.22
C VAL A 34 -10.38 11.97 -8.64
N ALA A 35 -10.23 10.80 -9.26
CA ALA A 35 -10.80 9.55 -8.76
C ALA A 35 -10.27 9.21 -7.36
N LEU A 36 -11.18 9.03 -6.41
CA LEU A 36 -10.86 8.72 -5.02
C LEU A 36 -10.06 7.42 -4.91
N PHE A 37 -10.34 6.43 -5.77
CA PHE A 37 -9.55 5.21 -5.91
C PHE A 37 -8.06 5.50 -6.16
N ALA A 38 -7.74 6.37 -7.13
CA ALA A 38 -6.36 6.72 -7.47
C ALA A 38 -5.68 7.47 -6.31
N ILE A 39 -6.40 8.37 -5.63
CA ILE A 39 -5.88 9.07 -4.46
C ILE A 39 -5.48 8.06 -3.39
N CYS A 40 -6.38 7.15 -3.02
CA CYS A 40 -6.12 6.14 -1.98
C CYS A 40 -5.04 5.13 -2.41
N ALA A 41 -5.00 4.73 -3.68
CA ALA A 41 -3.96 3.88 -4.23
C ALA A 41 -2.57 4.52 -4.11
N SER A 42 -2.48 5.84 -4.36
CA SER A 42 -1.21 6.58 -4.31
C SER A 42 -0.60 6.60 -2.90
N VAL A 43 -1.43 6.59 -1.84
CA VAL A 43 -0.99 6.56 -0.44
C VAL A 43 -0.03 5.41 -0.18
N SER A 44 -0.30 4.23 -0.75
CA SER A 44 0.55 3.05 -0.59
C SER A 44 1.98 3.31 -1.10
N TYR A 45 2.12 3.82 -2.33
CA TYR A 45 3.44 4.12 -2.89
C TYR A 45 4.13 5.27 -2.17
N LEU A 46 3.38 6.35 -1.89
CA LEU A 46 3.93 7.54 -1.26
C LEU A 46 4.48 7.24 0.13
N LEU A 47 3.76 6.49 0.96
CA LEU A 47 4.24 6.12 2.29
C LEU A 47 5.49 5.24 2.23
N HIS A 48 5.53 4.27 1.31
CA HIS A 48 6.73 3.45 1.11
C HIS A 48 7.92 4.29 0.64
N TRP A 49 7.74 5.24 -0.27
CA TRP A 49 8.83 6.11 -0.72
C TRP A 49 9.26 7.13 0.34
N ILE A 50 8.32 7.68 1.12
CA ILE A 50 8.63 8.61 2.21
C ILE A 50 9.44 7.90 3.30
N ILE A 51 9.04 6.69 3.71
CA ILE A 51 9.70 5.95 4.79
C ILE A 51 10.99 5.28 4.29
N PHE A 52 11.11 5.01 2.98
CA PHE A 52 12.35 4.57 2.36
C PHE A 52 13.50 5.56 2.59
N ILE A 53 13.25 6.88 2.51
CA ILE A 53 14.29 7.91 2.65
C ILE A 53 15.03 7.80 4.01
N PRO A 54 14.36 7.91 5.18
CA PRO A 54 15.03 7.74 6.46
C PRO A 54 15.54 6.31 6.64
N SER A 55 14.84 5.30 6.12
CA SER A 55 15.28 3.90 6.25
C SER A 55 16.59 3.62 5.50
N TYR A 56 16.83 4.32 4.38
CA TYR A 56 18.08 4.24 3.64
C TYR A 56 19.19 5.06 4.30
N ILE A 57 18.90 6.25 4.83
CA ILE A 57 19.88 7.08 5.54
C ILE A 57 20.39 6.36 6.80
N TYR A 58 19.47 5.82 7.61
CA TYR A 58 19.80 5.14 8.86
C TYR A 58 20.09 3.64 8.70
N GLN A 59 20.04 3.12 7.47
CA GLN A 59 20.29 1.70 7.17
C GLN A 59 19.51 0.75 8.09
N THR A 60 18.23 1.06 8.31
CA THR A 60 17.31 0.31 9.17
C THR A 60 16.22 -0.38 8.36
N GLU A 61 15.82 -1.57 8.80
CA GLU A 61 14.74 -2.40 8.23
C GLU A 61 13.48 -2.42 9.10
N HIS A 62 13.56 -1.91 10.33
CA HIS A 62 12.49 -2.06 11.34
C HIS A 62 11.15 -1.47 10.89
N TYR A 63 11.19 -0.43 10.06
CA TYR A 63 10.00 0.27 9.61
C TYR A 63 9.36 -0.35 8.36
N PHE A 64 10.03 -1.29 7.70
CA PHE A 64 9.54 -1.86 6.44
C PHE A 64 8.19 -2.56 6.62
N ASP A 65 8.12 -3.53 7.55
CA ASP A 65 6.91 -4.29 7.80
C ASP A 65 5.77 -3.42 8.40
N LEU A 66 6.12 -2.44 9.23
CA LEU A 66 5.15 -1.50 9.82
C LEU A 66 4.55 -0.56 8.76
N THR A 67 5.34 -0.15 7.77
CA THR A 67 4.89 0.72 6.67
C THR A 67 3.74 0.08 5.89
N GLY A 68 3.77 -1.25 5.71
CA GLY A 68 2.71 -1.98 5.05
C GLY A 68 1.35 -1.78 5.74
N SER A 69 1.29 -2.05 7.04
CA SER A 69 0.04 -1.88 7.82
C SER A 69 -0.41 -0.44 7.91
N ILE A 70 0.51 0.52 8.12
CA ILE A 70 0.16 1.95 8.13
C ILE A 70 -0.44 2.36 6.77
N SER A 71 0.07 1.79 5.66
CA SER A 71 -0.43 2.10 4.33
C SER A 71 -1.88 1.64 4.11
N TYR A 72 -2.26 0.44 4.57
CA TYR A 72 -3.66 0.01 4.53
C TYR A 72 -4.56 0.93 5.34
N LEU A 73 -4.19 1.19 6.60
CA LEU A 73 -5.00 2.01 7.50
C LEU A 73 -5.15 3.44 6.97
N SER A 74 -4.08 4.01 6.42
CA SER A 74 -4.09 5.36 5.86
C SER A 74 -4.94 5.43 4.59
N ALA A 75 -4.83 4.45 3.68
CA ALA A 75 -5.62 4.45 2.46
C ALA A 75 -7.13 4.27 2.74
N ILE A 76 -7.49 3.36 3.64
CA ILE A 76 -8.89 3.14 4.05
C ILE A 76 -9.44 4.34 4.83
N GLY A 77 -8.66 4.88 5.78
CA GLY A 77 -9.04 6.08 6.51
C GLY A 77 -9.25 7.28 5.60
N LEU A 78 -8.38 7.46 4.59
CA LEU A 78 -8.55 8.50 3.58
C LEU A 78 -9.77 8.28 2.69
N GLY A 79 -10.01 7.03 2.28
CA GLY A 79 -11.19 6.65 1.52
C GLY A 79 -12.48 7.01 2.25
N PHE A 80 -12.57 6.68 3.54
CA PHE A 80 -13.74 7.05 4.36
C PHE A 80 -13.85 8.54 4.65
N TYR A 81 -12.73 9.24 4.84
CA TYR A 81 -12.74 10.67 5.10
C TYR A 81 -13.19 11.49 3.89
N LEU A 82 -12.85 11.04 2.68
CA LEU A 82 -13.14 11.76 1.44
C LEU A 82 -14.35 11.24 0.68
N ASN A 83 -14.90 10.07 1.02
CA ASN A 83 -16.09 9.53 0.35
C ASN A 83 -17.37 10.19 0.89
N PRO A 84 -18.09 10.99 0.07
CA PRO A 84 -19.35 11.62 0.49
C PRO A 84 -20.53 10.64 0.55
N SER A 85 -20.43 9.50 -0.13
CA SER A 85 -21.50 8.53 -0.40
C SER A 85 -21.23 7.21 0.35
N MET A 86 -20.90 7.27 1.64
CA MET A 86 -20.51 6.09 2.40
C MET A 86 -21.70 5.21 2.80
N ASP A 87 -21.68 3.94 2.39
CA ASP A 87 -22.72 2.97 2.74
C ASP A 87 -22.31 1.99 3.86
N PRO A 88 -23.27 1.32 4.53
CA PRO A 88 -22.98 0.26 5.50
C PRO A 88 -22.13 -0.89 4.94
N ARG A 89 -22.26 -1.18 3.64
CA ARG A 89 -21.41 -2.14 2.92
C ARG A 89 -19.94 -1.73 2.98
N ASP A 90 -19.66 -0.47 2.73
CA ASP A 90 -18.30 0.06 2.66
C ASP A 90 -17.66 0.04 4.03
N LEU A 91 -18.44 0.38 5.08
CA LEU A 91 -18.02 0.24 6.47
C LEU A 91 -17.62 -1.20 6.81
N LEU A 92 -18.43 -2.19 6.42
CA LEU A 92 -18.12 -3.60 6.64
C LEU A 92 -16.79 -3.99 5.97
N ILE A 93 -16.63 -3.63 4.69
CA ILE A 93 -15.40 -3.92 3.93
C ILE A 93 -14.19 -3.26 4.59
N GLY A 94 -14.29 -1.98 4.96
CA GLY A 94 -13.18 -1.27 5.61
C GLY A 94 -12.81 -1.86 6.97
N VAL A 95 -13.79 -2.27 7.79
CA VAL A 95 -13.52 -2.95 9.07
C VAL A 95 -12.78 -4.27 8.84
N LEU A 96 -13.18 -5.07 7.84
CA LEU A 96 -12.48 -6.31 7.52
C LEU A 96 -11.03 -6.06 7.07
N ILE A 97 -10.79 -5.01 6.26
CA ILE A 97 -9.44 -4.62 5.84
C ILE A 97 -8.61 -4.15 7.05
N VAL A 98 -9.18 -3.36 7.95
CA VAL A 98 -8.51 -2.89 9.17
C VAL A 98 -8.12 -4.07 10.06
N ILE A 99 -9.05 -5.01 10.32
CA ILE A 99 -8.79 -6.20 11.12
C ILE A 99 -7.64 -7.00 10.50
N TRP A 100 -7.68 -7.22 9.19
CA TRP A 100 -6.64 -7.95 8.49
C TRP A 100 -5.28 -7.23 8.54
N ALA A 101 -5.26 -5.91 8.33
CA ALA A 101 -4.05 -5.09 8.36
C ALA A 101 -3.40 -5.06 9.74
N VAL A 102 -4.21 -4.98 10.82
CA VAL A 102 -3.74 -5.05 12.20
C VAL A 102 -3.21 -6.44 12.52
N ARG A 103 -3.92 -7.51 12.13
CA ARG A 103 -3.48 -8.90 12.33
C ARG A 103 -2.14 -9.16 11.65
N LEU A 104 -2.03 -8.81 10.37
CA LEU A 104 -0.82 -9.05 9.59
C LEU A 104 0.34 -8.18 10.08
N GLY A 105 0.10 -6.90 10.36
CA GLY A 105 1.11 -5.97 10.87
C GLY A 105 1.68 -6.40 12.21
N THR A 106 0.80 -6.78 13.14
CA THR A 106 1.21 -7.25 14.47
C THR A 106 2.06 -8.51 14.36
N PHE A 107 1.68 -9.45 13.47
CA PHE A 107 2.46 -10.66 13.22
C PHE A 107 3.85 -10.34 12.64
N LEU A 108 3.92 -9.53 11.57
CA LEU A 108 5.19 -9.19 10.90
C LEU A 108 6.12 -8.42 11.83
N PHE A 109 5.60 -7.42 12.55
CA PHE A 109 6.38 -6.65 13.52
C PHE A 109 6.87 -7.53 14.68
N SER A 110 6.03 -8.43 15.19
CA SER A 110 6.43 -9.37 16.25
C SER A 110 7.53 -10.30 15.79
N ARG A 111 7.45 -10.80 14.54
CA ARG A 111 8.49 -11.64 13.93
C ARG A 111 9.82 -10.90 13.85
N VAL A 112 9.86 -9.70 13.29
CA VAL A 112 11.10 -8.92 13.17
C VAL A 112 11.71 -8.63 14.53
N LYS A 113 10.87 -8.33 15.54
CA LYS A 113 11.34 -8.11 16.91
C LYS A 113 11.93 -9.36 17.56
N GLN A 114 11.40 -10.55 17.27
CA GLN A 114 11.89 -11.82 17.81
C GLN A 114 13.17 -12.28 17.12
N ASP A 115 13.22 -12.19 15.79
CA ASP A 115 14.38 -12.61 14.99
C ASP A 115 15.53 -11.58 15.04
N GLY A 116 15.24 -10.36 15.49
CA GLY A 116 16.19 -9.28 15.77
C GLY A 116 16.77 -8.60 14.51
N LYS A 117 16.99 -9.36 13.43
CA LYS A 117 17.38 -8.86 12.11
C LYS A 117 16.95 -9.84 11.02
N ASP A 118 16.58 -9.32 9.86
CA ASP A 118 16.38 -10.09 8.64
C ASP A 118 17.68 -10.09 7.83
N GLU A 119 18.30 -11.26 7.70
CA GLU A 119 19.58 -11.41 6.98
C GLU A 119 19.52 -10.87 5.54
N ARG A 120 18.35 -10.91 4.90
CA ARG A 120 18.15 -10.41 3.53
C ARG A 120 18.39 -8.91 3.44
N PHE A 121 18.00 -8.16 4.47
CA PHE A 121 18.15 -6.71 4.51
C PHE A 121 19.59 -6.28 4.79
N THR A 122 20.41 -7.14 5.41
CA THR A 122 21.83 -6.86 5.69
C THR A 122 22.58 -6.43 4.44
N ILE A 123 22.41 -7.16 3.33
CA ILE A 123 23.05 -6.83 2.05
C ILE A 123 22.24 -5.76 1.31
N MET A 124 20.91 -5.87 1.35
CA MET A 124 20.01 -5.05 0.56
C MET A 124 20.12 -3.56 0.88
N LYS A 125 20.24 -3.19 2.16
CA LYS A 125 20.31 -1.79 2.62
C LYS A 125 21.51 -1.04 2.04
N THR A 126 22.62 -1.75 1.77
CA THR A 126 23.82 -1.18 1.14
C THR A 126 23.67 -0.95 -0.37
N GLN A 127 22.66 -1.54 -1.00
CA GLN A 127 22.47 -1.54 -2.45
C GLN A 127 21.22 -0.74 -2.82
N PHE A 128 21.39 0.57 -3.07
CA PHE A 128 20.29 1.51 -3.35
C PHE A 128 19.20 0.96 -4.29
N HIS A 129 19.58 0.46 -5.46
CA HIS A 129 18.63 0.00 -6.49
C HIS A 129 17.83 -1.24 -6.06
N TRP A 130 18.45 -2.14 -5.29
CA TRP A 130 17.75 -3.31 -4.78
C TRP A 130 16.82 -2.92 -3.63
N TYR A 131 17.26 -1.99 -2.79
CA TYR A 131 16.47 -1.50 -1.69
C TYR A 131 15.22 -0.76 -2.19
N ILE A 132 15.37 0.25 -3.04
CA ILE A 132 14.22 1.00 -3.57
C ILE A 132 13.23 0.13 -4.34
N MET A 133 13.71 -0.88 -5.07
CA MET A 133 12.85 -1.87 -5.74
C MET A 133 11.99 -2.61 -4.72
N THR A 134 12.58 -3.05 -3.61
CA THR A 134 11.86 -3.79 -2.56
C THR A 134 10.79 -2.93 -1.88
N TRP A 135 11.09 -1.65 -1.62
CA TRP A 135 10.10 -0.69 -1.09
C TRP A 135 8.98 -0.39 -2.08
N THR A 136 9.30 -0.27 -3.36
CA THR A 136 8.29 -0.04 -4.40
C THR A 136 7.38 -1.26 -4.59
N LEU A 137 7.95 -2.47 -4.54
CA LEU A 137 7.19 -3.71 -4.55
C LEU A 137 6.31 -3.87 -3.30
N GLY A 138 6.77 -3.40 -2.14
CA GLY A 138 5.94 -3.33 -0.92
C GLY A 138 4.72 -2.45 -1.12
N GLY A 139 4.90 -1.25 -1.69
CA GLY A 139 3.81 -0.34 -2.05
C GLY A 139 2.83 -0.93 -3.06
N LEU A 140 3.35 -1.60 -4.10
CA LEU A 140 2.51 -2.34 -5.05
C LEU A 140 1.73 -3.47 -4.36
N TRP A 141 2.39 -4.27 -3.52
CA TRP A 141 1.76 -5.40 -2.84
C TRP A 141 0.60 -4.96 -1.94
N VAL A 142 0.78 -3.90 -1.14
CA VAL A 142 -0.30 -3.32 -0.33
C VAL A 142 -1.43 -2.85 -1.22
N PHE A 143 -1.11 -2.13 -2.29
CA PHE A 143 -2.12 -1.62 -3.21
C PHE A 143 -2.93 -2.75 -3.86
N LEU A 144 -2.27 -3.74 -4.46
CA LEU A 144 -2.92 -4.86 -5.15
C LEU A 144 -3.85 -5.66 -4.23
N THR A 145 -3.42 -5.91 -3.01
CA THR A 145 -4.18 -6.72 -2.04
C THR A 145 -5.42 -5.99 -1.52
N MET A 146 -5.38 -4.65 -1.40
CA MET A 146 -6.58 -3.87 -1.05
C MET A 146 -7.40 -3.40 -2.25
N ALA A 147 -6.91 -3.53 -3.48
CA ALA A 147 -7.52 -2.92 -4.67
C ALA A 147 -9.00 -3.26 -4.84
N ALA A 148 -9.39 -4.53 -4.66
CA ALA A 148 -10.80 -4.92 -4.79
C ALA A 148 -11.70 -4.28 -3.70
N GLY A 149 -11.23 -4.26 -2.45
CA GLY A 149 -11.96 -3.63 -1.36
C GLY A 149 -12.02 -2.12 -1.49
N LEU A 150 -10.91 -1.51 -1.95
CA LEU A 150 -10.85 -0.08 -2.22
C LEU A 150 -11.82 0.29 -3.35
N ALA A 151 -11.88 -0.49 -4.43
CA ALA A 151 -12.79 -0.25 -5.55
C ALA A 151 -14.27 -0.29 -5.11
N ALA A 152 -14.61 -1.20 -4.20
CA ALA A 152 -15.95 -1.25 -3.62
C ALA A 152 -16.24 -0.02 -2.73
N ILE A 153 -15.30 0.35 -1.85
CA ILE A 153 -15.44 1.50 -0.95
C ILE A 153 -15.52 2.83 -1.70
N THR A 154 -14.81 2.98 -2.82
CA THR A 154 -14.78 4.22 -3.59
C THR A 154 -15.75 4.22 -4.76
N SER A 155 -16.62 3.21 -4.89
CA SER A 155 -17.54 3.12 -6.03
C SER A 155 -18.58 4.23 -5.99
N ASN A 156 -18.91 4.80 -7.16
CA ASN A 156 -20.04 5.71 -7.32
C ASN A 156 -21.39 4.97 -7.50
N VAL A 157 -21.38 3.63 -7.45
CA VAL A 157 -22.57 2.79 -7.52
C VAL A 157 -22.80 2.11 -6.19
N ASN A 158 -23.87 2.54 -5.53
CA ASN A 158 -24.27 2.08 -4.22
C ASN A 158 -25.50 1.20 -4.33
N ILE A 159 -25.30 -0.09 -4.06
CA ILE A 159 -26.38 -1.08 -3.99
C ILE A 159 -26.55 -1.42 -2.51
N PRO A 160 -27.75 -1.19 -1.92
CA PRO A 160 -28.02 -1.51 -0.54
C PRO A 160 -27.78 -2.97 -0.19
N LEU A 161 -27.50 -3.23 1.08
CA LEU A 161 -27.49 -4.58 1.63
C LEU A 161 -28.94 -5.07 1.80
N GLY A 162 -29.44 -5.82 0.83
CA GLY A 162 -30.77 -6.47 0.88
C GLY A 162 -31.85 -5.73 0.10
#